data_AF-A0A9E5WQM4-F1
#
_entry.id   AF-A0A9E5WQM4-F1
#
_cell.length_a   1.000
_cell.length_b   1.000
_cell.length_c   1.000
_cell.angle_alpha   90.00
_cell.angle_beta   90.00
_cell.angle_gamma   90.00
#
_symmetry.space_group_name_H-M   'P 1'
#
loop_
_entity.id
_entity.type
_entity.pdbx_description
1 polymer ?
#
loop_
_entity_poly.entity_id
_entity_poly.type
_entity_poly.pdbx_seq_one_letter_code
_entity_poly.pdbx_strand_id
1 'polypeptide(L)'
;PAHRGALRAYNQLIGDVDGRYGSGTSGWVVIDSSDPARGFKSFDWWGTIRATQQGWSKAHTAPTFSAAAWDRWVLRGLYATGGDGALFFDCTNQVRPFTVVVEDCVGIGRAFGGGVANCLSRSDEPIVFRRCRFWCLDWWGDAAGAYVRIENKTMPPRPDVLFEDCTLVGPDNALKSGNPGFRTYSRVKLKNCRLIALNFSQPRGKPSTGIIHSTIEGELFHVDLEDCTLMGYKVFGVGKGKQGKSTTPIRYTTRGSVNAYVQFQQQVPQGFHRLTHWPTDVFQSILPPRLPSRRPALKKEGLVRRDLCEIQPVIWKGRLCLLECIRPSGGGPAEKHYLVLRDAETNRQLARFAKGYGLASAIVHGGVFYAFASRFEANNGPWNDVTLFKSRDLVHWERKVVIRQKPHERIFNCSVCAGPDGFVMAYESSDRAFPAFTIKFARSKDLENWTLCPDALLGTNRYTACPCIRYADGYYYVLYTERRTPRWFFEVFIARSKDLRSWEQSPTNPVLTADCLDEGIDASDPDLIEWRNKTLVYYSVGDQRTWMNVKRASYAGTLQEFLASWFVEGGIPDPGTAPAAK
;
A
#
# COMPACT_ATOMS: atom_id res chain seq x y z
N PRO A 1 -6.66 24.22 1.82
CA PRO A 1 -6.70 24.54 3.26
C PRO A 1 -7.51 25.83 3.48
N ALA A 2 -8.19 25.96 4.63
CA ALA A 2 -8.99 27.15 4.94
C ALA A 2 -8.13 28.37 5.36
N HIS A 3 -6.97 28.13 5.97
CA HIS A 3 -6.06 29.16 6.45
C HIS A 3 -4.60 28.87 6.06
N ARG A 4 -3.85 29.94 5.77
CA ARG A 4 -2.38 29.91 5.60
C ARG A 4 -1.68 29.88 6.96
N GLY A 5 -0.41 29.47 6.98
CA GLY A 5 0.43 29.57 8.18
C GLY A 5 0.86 31.02 8.47
N ALA A 6 1.52 31.21 9.61
CA ALA A 6 2.06 32.50 10.04
C ALA A 6 3.60 32.47 10.02
N LEU A 7 4.23 33.65 10.02
CA LEU A 7 5.69 33.79 10.08
C LEU A 7 6.21 32.99 11.28
N ARG A 8 7.15 32.07 11.03
CA ARG A 8 7.73 31.14 12.03
C ARG A 8 6.75 30.16 12.69
N ALA A 9 5.50 30.09 12.24
CA ALA A 9 4.46 29.18 12.75
C ALA A 9 3.73 28.54 11.56
N TYR A 10 4.39 27.55 10.96
CA TYR A 10 3.90 26.88 9.76
C TYR A 10 2.84 25.85 10.13
N ASN A 11 1.80 25.75 9.30
CA ASN A 11 0.85 24.65 9.38
C ASN A 11 1.52 23.35 8.92
N GLN A 12 1.03 22.20 9.37
CA GLN A 12 1.64 20.90 9.07
C GLN A 12 0.61 19.93 8.51
N LEU A 13 1.00 19.19 7.47
CA LEU A 13 0.31 18.01 6.96
C LEU A 13 1.31 16.85 6.93
N ILE A 14 1.15 15.90 7.85
CA ILE A 14 2.12 14.82 8.06
C ILE A 14 1.44 13.48 7.81
N GLY A 15 2.03 12.68 6.91
CA GLY A 15 1.73 11.27 6.77
C GLY A 15 2.45 10.46 7.84
N ASP A 16 1.70 9.69 8.63
CA ASP A 16 2.23 8.83 9.69
C ASP A 16 2.82 7.53 9.11
N VAL A 17 3.98 7.64 8.47
CA VAL A 17 4.59 6.53 7.73
C VAL A 17 5.17 5.43 8.62
N ASP A 18 5.43 5.74 9.89
CA ASP A 18 6.08 4.86 10.86
C ASP A 18 5.24 4.61 12.12
N GLY A 19 3.97 5.02 12.12
CA GLY A 19 2.99 4.77 13.18
C GLY A 19 3.16 5.65 14.43
N ARG A 20 4.13 6.57 14.47
CA ARG A 20 4.43 7.39 15.65
C ARG A 20 3.34 8.39 16.00
N TYR A 21 2.46 8.73 15.05
CA TYR A 21 1.34 9.65 15.27
C TYR A 21 0.00 8.95 15.55
N GLY A 22 0.02 7.63 15.77
CA GLY A 22 -1.15 6.88 16.23
C GLY A 22 -2.13 6.48 15.11
N SER A 23 -1.69 6.44 13.85
CA SER A 23 -2.50 5.91 12.74
C SER A 23 -2.85 4.42 12.87
N GLY A 24 -2.15 3.70 13.76
CA GLY A 24 -2.34 2.28 14.02
C GLY A 24 -1.76 1.36 12.94
N THR A 25 -0.92 1.89 12.04
CA THR A 25 -0.18 1.11 11.04
C THR A 25 1.09 1.86 10.58
N SER A 26 1.84 1.26 9.66
CA SER A 26 3.03 1.86 9.03
C SER A 26 3.03 1.59 7.53
N GLY A 27 3.65 2.48 6.76
CA GLY A 27 3.66 2.41 5.30
C GLY A 27 3.42 3.78 4.67
N TRP A 28 3.39 3.84 3.34
CA TRP A 28 3.16 5.11 2.65
C TRP A 28 1.73 5.60 2.88
N VAL A 29 1.59 6.90 3.20
CA VAL A 29 0.30 7.59 3.16
C VAL A 29 0.05 8.05 1.72
N VAL A 30 -0.76 7.28 0.99
CA VAL A 30 -1.00 7.49 -0.43
C VAL A 30 -2.20 8.42 -0.66
N ILE A 31 -1.99 9.49 -1.42
CA ILE A 31 -3.03 10.38 -1.94
C ILE A 31 -3.14 10.12 -3.44
N ASP A 32 -4.16 9.35 -3.82
CA ASP A 32 -4.44 9.01 -5.21
C ASP A 32 -5.51 9.95 -5.80
N SER A 33 -5.10 10.74 -6.80
CA SER A 33 -5.93 11.73 -7.49
C SER A 33 -6.45 11.23 -8.84
N SER A 34 -6.42 9.92 -9.11
CA SER A 34 -6.84 9.35 -10.41
C SER A 34 -8.35 9.35 -10.66
N ASP A 35 -9.16 9.41 -9.60
CA ASP A 35 -10.62 9.47 -9.70
C ASP A 35 -11.07 10.95 -9.82
N PRO A 36 -11.70 11.37 -10.93
CA PRO A 36 -12.18 12.73 -11.12
C PRO A 36 -13.20 13.19 -10.05
N ALA A 37 -13.87 12.27 -9.34
CA ALA A 37 -14.73 12.62 -8.23
C ALA A 37 -13.96 12.91 -6.93
N ARG A 38 -12.72 12.41 -6.80
CA ARG A 38 -11.90 12.50 -5.58
C ARG A 38 -10.70 13.43 -5.73
N GLY A 39 -10.15 13.59 -6.93
CA GLY A 39 -9.10 14.54 -7.24
C GLY A 39 -9.60 15.99 -7.30
N PHE A 40 -8.70 16.96 -7.23
CA PHE A 40 -9.07 18.36 -7.47
C PHE A 40 -8.86 18.73 -8.93
N LYS A 41 -9.91 19.28 -9.56
CA LYS A 41 -9.80 19.88 -10.90
C LYS A 41 -9.06 21.22 -10.83
N SER A 42 -7.95 21.31 -11.56
CA SER A 42 -7.08 22.47 -11.66
C SER A 42 -6.92 22.87 -13.13
N PHE A 43 -7.44 24.03 -13.54
CA PHE A 43 -7.50 24.42 -14.96
C PHE A 43 -8.02 23.26 -15.85
N ASP A 44 -7.23 22.81 -16.83
CA ASP A 44 -7.46 21.69 -17.73
C ASP A 44 -6.89 20.34 -17.24
N TRP A 45 -6.40 20.28 -16.00
CA TRP A 45 -5.71 19.14 -15.41
C TRP A 45 -6.24 18.77 -14.01
N TRP A 46 -5.85 17.61 -13.48
CA TRP A 46 -6.25 17.10 -12.16
C TRP A 46 -5.05 16.94 -11.24
N GLY A 47 -5.20 17.19 -9.95
CA GLY A 47 -4.10 16.97 -9.03
C GLY A 47 -4.45 16.97 -7.56
N THR A 48 -3.43 16.78 -6.74
CA THR A 48 -3.54 16.79 -5.28
C THR A 48 -3.73 18.20 -4.72
N ILE A 49 -3.20 19.21 -5.41
CA ILE A 49 -3.30 20.61 -5.03
C ILE A 49 -4.23 21.34 -6.01
N ARG A 50 -5.32 21.89 -5.48
CA ARG A 50 -6.28 22.68 -6.28
C ARG A 50 -5.66 24.01 -6.72
N ALA A 51 -5.78 24.31 -8.01
CA ALA A 51 -5.44 25.59 -8.61
C ALA A 51 -6.34 25.84 -9.83
N THR A 52 -7.31 26.73 -9.72
CA THR A 52 -8.28 27.00 -10.78
C THR A 52 -8.34 28.50 -11.03
N GLN A 53 -8.33 28.95 -12.28
CA GLN A 53 -8.51 30.37 -12.62
C GLN A 53 -9.81 30.60 -13.37
N GLN A 54 -10.63 31.51 -12.85
CA GLN A 54 -11.84 31.96 -13.51
C GLN A 54 -11.51 32.62 -14.86
N GLY A 55 -12.30 32.31 -15.89
CA GLY A 55 -12.16 32.92 -17.21
C GLY A 55 -11.01 32.38 -18.06
N TRP A 56 -10.30 31.33 -17.61
CA TRP A 56 -9.24 30.71 -18.41
C TRP A 56 -9.74 30.12 -19.74
N SER A 57 -10.94 29.53 -19.73
CA SER A 57 -11.66 29.14 -20.94
C SER A 57 -13.16 29.31 -20.72
N LYS A 58 -13.97 29.13 -21.78
CA LYS A 58 -15.44 29.19 -21.69
C LYS A 58 -16.04 28.26 -20.62
N ALA A 59 -15.34 27.17 -20.27
CA ALA A 59 -15.78 26.21 -19.25
C ALA A 59 -15.37 26.58 -17.81
N HIS A 60 -14.49 27.58 -17.61
CA HIS A 60 -13.94 27.95 -16.31
C HIS A 60 -14.69 29.14 -15.70
N THR A 61 -15.95 28.92 -15.34
CA THR A 61 -16.81 29.98 -14.78
C THR A 61 -16.69 30.11 -13.25
N ALA A 62 -16.22 29.06 -12.57
CA ALA A 62 -16.07 29.04 -11.12
C ALA A 62 -15.04 30.09 -10.63
N PRO A 63 -15.23 30.66 -9.42
CA PRO A 63 -14.26 31.58 -8.84
C PRO A 63 -12.85 30.99 -8.77
N THR A 64 -11.86 31.85 -8.99
CA THR A 64 -10.45 31.46 -8.91
C THR A 64 -10.11 30.87 -7.53
N PHE A 65 -9.45 29.73 -7.53
CA PHE A 65 -8.80 29.15 -6.36
C PHE A 65 -7.29 29.08 -6.60
N SER A 66 -6.50 29.66 -5.69
CA SER A 66 -5.04 29.71 -5.81
C SER A 66 -4.38 28.78 -4.79
N ALA A 67 -3.32 28.08 -5.21
CA ALA A 67 -2.49 27.31 -4.28
C ALA A 67 -1.77 28.20 -3.26
N ALA A 68 -1.84 29.54 -3.39
CA ALA A 68 -1.33 30.46 -2.38
C ALA A 68 -2.01 30.35 -1.01
N ALA A 69 -3.09 29.56 -0.88
CA ALA A 69 -3.65 29.14 0.42
C ALA A 69 -2.72 28.19 1.20
N TRP A 70 -1.79 27.53 0.52
CA TRP A 70 -0.75 26.66 1.10
C TRP A 70 0.49 27.44 1.58
N ASP A 71 0.42 28.77 1.62
CA ASP A 71 1.52 29.59 2.12
C ASP A 71 1.84 29.25 3.58
N ARG A 72 3.13 29.02 3.86
CA ARG A 72 3.71 28.57 5.13
C ARG A 72 3.12 27.25 5.63
N TRP A 73 3.14 26.25 4.77
CA TRP A 73 2.86 24.86 5.13
C TRP A 73 4.13 23.99 5.09
N VAL A 74 4.17 22.99 5.96
CA VAL A 74 5.13 21.89 5.97
C VAL A 74 4.38 20.60 5.62
N LEU A 75 4.77 19.92 4.55
CA LEU A 75 4.22 18.63 4.13
C LEU A 75 5.29 17.55 4.32
N ARG A 76 4.94 16.42 4.97
CA ARG A 76 5.88 15.32 5.22
C ARG A 76 5.27 13.95 5.01
N GLY A 77 6.06 12.99 4.50
CA GLY A 77 5.68 11.57 4.48
C GLY A 77 4.48 11.24 3.57
N LEU A 78 4.25 12.04 2.53
CA LEU A 78 3.13 11.87 1.62
C LEU A 78 3.58 11.21 0.31
N TYR A 79 2.73 10.34 -0.23
CA TYR A 79 2.87 9.76 -1.55
C TYR A 79 1.71 10.26 -2.43
N ALA A 80 1.91 11.33 -3.19
CA ALA A 80 0.89 11.93 -4.05
C ALA A 80 1.02 11.41 -5.49
N THR A 81 -0.08 10.90 -6.06
CA THR A 81 -0.07 10.26 -7.39
C THR A 81 -1.42 10.36 -8.11
N GLY A 82 -1.50 9.82 -9.33
CA GLY A 82 -2.75 9.54 -10.05
C GLY A 82 -3.31 10.71 -10.87
N GLY A 83 -2.87 11.94 -10.60
CA GLY A 83 -3.25 13.14 -11.36
C GLY A 83 -2.17 13.63 -12.32
N ASP A 84 -2.44 14.76 -12.98
CA ASP A 84 -1.48 15.52 -13.77
C ASP A 84 -0.41 16.19 -12.91
N GLY A 85 -0.82 16.76 -11.77
CA GLY A 85 0.08 17.37 -10.79
C GLY A 85 0.01 16.64 -9.46
N ALA A 86 1.16 16.20 -8.95
CA ALA A 86 1.27 15.67 -7.61
C ALA A 86 1.47 16.80 -6.59
N LEU A 87 2.68 17.00 -6.06
CA LEU A 87 2.98 18.04 -5.07
C LEU A 87 3.42 19.34 -5.76
N PHE A 88 2.54 19.84 -6.63
CA PHE A 88 2.76 21.04 -7.44
C PHE A 88 1.83 22.18 -7.01
N PHE A 89 2.42 23.36 -6.73
CA PHE A 89 1.69 24.51 -6.20
C PHE A 89 1.59 25.62 -7.25
N ASP A 90 0.44 25.74 -7.90
CA ASP A 90 0.17 26.84 -8.83
C ASP A 90 -0.63 27.97 -8.15
N CYS A 91 0.03 29.11 -7.96
CA CYS A 91 -0.57 30.29 -7.33
C CYS A 91 -1.47 31.11 -8.29
N THR A 92 -1.70 30.63 -9.50
CA THR A 92 -2.60 31.17 -10.53
C THR A 92 -2.36 32.65 -10.82
N ASN A 93 -3.36 33.52 -10.69
CA ASN A 93 -3.21 34.96 -10.87
C ASN A 93 -2.84 35.70 -9.57
N GLN A 94 -2.66 34.99 -8.45
CA GLN A 94 -2.33 35.59 -7.16
C GLN A 94 -0.82 35.62 -6.92
N VAL A 95 -0.09 36.34 -7.78
CA VAL A 95 1.36 36.50 -7.68
C VAL A 95 1.71 37.30 -6.42
N ARG A 96 2.14 36.60 -5.38
CA ARG A 96 2.49 37.17 -4.06
C ARG A 96 3.59 36.34 -3.39
N PRO A 97 4.21 36.85 -2.31
CA PRO A 97 5.16 36.07 -1.52
C PRO A 97 4.55 34.74 -1.06
N PHE A 98 5.27 33.65 -1.30
CA PHE A 98 4.83 32.29 -1.02
C PHE A 98 5.99 31.43 -0.50
N THR A 99 5.69 30.56 0.45
CA THR A 99 6.62 29.58 0.98
C THR A 99 5.90 28.26 1.23
N VAL A 100 6.52 27.16 0.83
CA VAL A 100 6.13 25.81 1.26
C VAL A 100 7.40 25.02 1.54
N VAL A 101 7.32 24.11 2.50
CA VAL A 101 8.37 23.14 2.81
C VAL A 101 7.79 21.75 2.59
N VAL A 102 8.38 20.98 1.70
CA VAL A 102 7.97 19.60 1.41
C VAL A 102 9.15 18.70 1.70
N GLU A 103 8.98 17.72 2.59
CA GLU A 103 10.05 16.83 3.00
C GLU A 103 9.63 15.36 2.96
N ASP A 104 10.54 14.46 2.58
CA ASP A 104 10.30 13.01 2.67
C ASP A 104 9.05 12.54 1.90
N CYS A 105 8.75 13.20 0.79
CA CYS A 105 7.55 12.97 -0.02
C CYS A 105 7.88 12.36 -1.39
N VAL A 106 6.93 11.60 -1.91
CA VAL A 106 6.90 11.13 -3.29
C VAL A 106 5.79 11.88 -4.03
N GLY A 107 6.10 12.40 -5.21
CA GLY A 107 5.11 13.03 -6.09
C GLY A 107 5.23 12.48 -7.51
N ILE A 108 4.16 11.86 -8.01
CA ILE A 108 4.09 11.31 -9.36
C ILE A 108 2.93 11.98 -10.09
N GLY A 109 3.23 12.85 -11.05
CA GLY A 109 2.23 13.48 -11.90
C GLY A 109 2.38 13.05 -13.35
N ARG A 110 1.30 13.11 -14.15
CA ARG A 110 1.45 13.09 -15.61
C ARG A 110 2.38 14.21 -16.06
N ALA A 111 2.07 15.46 -15.69
CA ALA A 111 2.84 16.64 -16.07
C ALA A 111 3.91 17.01 -15.02
N PHE A 112 3.55 17.07 -13.73
CA PHE A 112 4.44 17.61 -12.70
C PHE A 112 4.51 16.68 -11.48
N GLY A 113 5.70 16.17 -11.18
CA GLY A 113 5.94 15.42 -9.94
C GLY A 113 5.95 16.34 -8.72
N GLY A 114 6.51 17.54 -8.86
CA GLY A 114 6.46 18.59 -7.84
C GLY A 114 6.91 19.95 -8.34
N GLY A 115 6.85 20.95 -7.47
CA GLY A 115 7.35 22.29 -7.76
C GLY A 115 6.32 23.40 -7.51
N VAL A 116 6.56 24.57 -8.10
CA VAL A 116 5.76 25.79 -7.81
C VAL A 116 5.70 26.71 -9.03
N ALA A 117 4.58 27.39 -9.21
CA ALA A 117 4.41 28.40 -10.24
C ALA A 117 3.63 29.64 -9.75
N ASN A 118 3.78 30.75 -10.48
CA ASN A 118 3.00 31.98 -10.31
C ASN A 118 3.11 32.65 -8.94
N CYS A 119 4.28 32.64 -8.32
CA CYS A 119 4.50 33.24 -7.01
C CYS A 119 5.79 34.07 -6.95
N LEU A 120 6.05 34.68 -5.79
CA LEU A 120 7.31 35.34 -5.45
C LEU A 120 7.95 34.62 -4.25
N SER A 121 9.27 34.45 -4.27
CA SER A 121 9.99 33.81 -3.16
C SER A 121 10.34 34.80 -2.05
N ARG A 122 10.39 34.34 -0.79
CA ARG A 122 10.90 35.11 0.35
C ARG A 122 12.38 34.82 0.59
N SER A 123 13.11 35.81 1.13
CA SER A 123 14.56 35.69 1.40
C SER A 123 14.86 34.89 2.65
N ASP A 124 14.03 35.03 3.66
CA ASP A 124 14.13 34.43 4.98
C ASP A 124 13.32 33.13 5.10
N GLU A 125 12.33 32.94 4.23
CA GLU A 125 11.45 31.78 4.17
C GLU A 125 11.49 31.15 2.76
N PRO A 126 12.60 30.54 2.32
CA PRO A 126 12.72 29.99 0.96
C PRO A 126 11.73 28.85 0.72
N ILE A 127 11.38 28.61 -0.53
CA ILE A 127 10.59 27.45 -0.94
C ILE A 127 11.52 26.23 -0.96
N VAL A 128 11.18 25.18 -0.21
CA VAL A 128 12.08 24.04 0.02
C VAL A 128 11.39 22.72 -0.33
N PHE A 129 12.10 21.90 -1.11
CA PHE A 129 11.81 20.50 -1.33
C PHE A 129 13.02 19.68 -0.87
N ARG A 130 12.85 18.77 0.08
CA ARG A 130 13.95 18.05 0.72
C ARG A 130 13.68 16.55 0.79
N ARG A 131 14.64 15.71 0.38
CA ARG A 131 14.49 14.24 0.38
C ARG A 131 13.24 13.79 -0.39
N CYS A 132 12.89 14.52 -1.45
CA CYS A 132 11.69 14.24 -2.25
C CYS A 132 12.03 13.42 -3.50
N ARG A 133 11.07 12.63 -3.98
CA ARG A 133 11.16 11.97 -5.29
C ARG A 133 10.02 12.42 -6.17
N PHE A 134 10.36 13.11 -7.25
CA PHE A 134 9.38 13.67 -8.16
C PHE A 134 9.50 13.06 -9.54
N TRP A 135 8.38 12.50 -9.99
CA TRP A 135 8.24 11.86 -11.28
C TRP A 135 7.23 12.60 -12.14
N CYS A 136 7.63 12.76 -13.39
CA CYS A 136 6.74 13.08 -14.48
C CYS A 136 6.61 11.87 -15.40
N LEU A 137 5.38 11.60 -15.84
CA LEU A 137 5.06 10.45 -16.70
C LEU A 137 4.84 10.83 -18.18
N ASP A 138 4.96 12.12 -18.52
CA ASP A 138 4.70 12.68 -19.85
C ASP A 138 5.82 13.65 -20.27
N TRP A 139 5.86 14.04 -21.53
CA TRP A 139 6.82 15.01 -22.08
C TRP A 139 6.14 16.23 -22.70
N TRP A 140 4.81 16.28 -22.72
CA TRP A 140 4.08 17.37 -23.36
C TRP A 140 4.23 18.70 -22.62
N GLY A 141 4.51 19.78 -23.38
CA GLY A 141 4.58 21.14 -22.85
C GLY A 141 5.67 21.33 -21.78
N ASP A 142 5.26 21.83 -20.63
CA ASP A 142 6.10 22.13 -19.48
C ASP A 142 6.30 20.94 -18.52
N ALA A 143 5.83 19.75 -18.90
CA ALA A 143 5.97 18.52 -18.12
C ALA A 143 7.44 18.18 -17.78
N ALA A 144 7.70 17.93 -16.51
CA ALA A 144 9.02 17.58 -15.97
C ALA A 144 8.90 17.01 -14.54
N GLY A 145 9.93 16.27 -14.11
CA GLY A 145 10.02 15.76 -12.74
C GLY A 145 9.72 16.85 -11.70
N ALA A 146 10.35 18.02 -11.85
CA ALA A 146 9.92 19.25 -11.21
C ALA A 146 9.77 20.42 -12.18
N TYR A 147 8.81 21.30 -11.91
CA TYR A 147 8.60 22.55 -12.64
C TYR A 147 8.66 23.76 -11.70
N VAL A 148 9.40 24.79 -12.08
CA VAL A 148 9.53 26.03 -11.31
C VAL A 148 9.27 27.24 -12.21
N ARG A 149 8.35 28.12 -11.78
CA ARG A 149 8.17 29.45 -12.38
C ARG A 149 7.90 30.50 -11.30
N ILE A 150 8.87 31.37 -11.09
CA ILE A 150 8.80 32.49 -10.16
C ILE A 150 8.71 33.79 -10.96
N GLU A 151 7.84 34.68 -10.53
CA GLU A 151 7.48 35.88 -11.30
C GLU A 151 8.41 37.07 -11.01
N ASN A 152 9.72 36.82 -10.82
CA ASN A 152 10.68 37.89 -10.59
C ASN A 152 10.85 38.75 -11.85
N LYS A 153 10.97 40.07 -11.65
CA LYS A 153 11.22 41.04 -12.74
C LYS A 153 12.67 41.05 -13.23
N THR A 154 13.60 40.63 -12.37
CA THR A 154 15.04 40.54 -12.65
C THR A 154 15.59 39.27 -12.00
N MET A 155 16.75 38.78 -12.47
CA MET A 155 17.39 37.60 -11.89
C MET A 155 17.72 37.83 -10.41
N PRO A 156 17.14 37.07 -9.47
CA PRO A 156 17.40 37.29 -8.06
C PRO A 156 18.85 36.96 -7.69
N PRO A 157 19.44 37.67 -6.70
CA PRO A 157 20.82 37.43 -6.26
C PRO A 157 20.97 36.11 -5.48
N ARG A 158 19.86 35.45 -5.15
CA ARG A 158 19.77 34.20 -4.40
C ARG A 158 18.80 33.23 -5.08
N PRO A 159 18.85 31.94 -4.75
CA PRO A 159 17.83 30.98 -5.17
C PRO A 159 16.44 31.34 -4.64
N ASP A 160 15.43 31.12 -5.47
CA ASP A 160 14.00 31.17 -5.12
C ASP A 160 13.53 29.84 -4.51
N VAL A 161 13.96 28.73 -5.10
CA VAL A 161 13.54 27.37 -4.76
C VAL A 161 14.78 26.52 -4.49
N LEU A 162 14.74 25.77 -3.39
CA LEU A 162 15.78 24.85 -2.96
C LEU A 162 15.29 23.41 -3.11
N PHE A 163 16.03 22.60 -3.87
CA PHE A 163 15.92 21.14 -3.86
C PHE A 163 17.13 20.57 -3.13
N GLU A 164 16.90 19.81 -2.06
CA GLU A 164 17.95 19.23 -1.23
C GLU A 164 17.76 17.72 -1.12
N ASP A 165 18.73 16.95 -1.59
CA ASP A 165 18.69 15.48 -1.57
C ASP A 165 17.48 14.89 -2.33
N CYS A 166 17.08 15.54 -3.43
CA CYS A 166 15.93 15.12 -4.23
C CYS A 166 16.32 14.25 -5.43
N THR A 167 15.43 13.36 -5.84
CA THR A 167 15.48 12.70 -7.15
C THR A 167 14.38 13.26 -8.04
N LEU A 168 14.76 13.84 -9.18
CA LEU A 168 13.86 14.39 -10.17
C LEU A 168 13.92 13.53 -11.44
N VAL A 169 12.78 12.98 -11.86
CA VAL A 169 12.69 12.03 -12.98
C VAL A 169 11.64 12.50 -13.98
N GLY A 170 11.98 12.50 -15.25
CA GLY A 170 11.00 12.69 -16.32
C GLY A 170 11.43 12.01 -17.62
N PRO A 171 10.51 11.73 -18.54
CA PRO A 171 10.86 11.11 -19.81
C PRO A 171 11.70 12.05 -20.67
N ASP A 172 11.38 13.35 -20.70
CA ASP A 172 12.14 14.35 -21.46
C ASP A 172 13.06 15.20 -20.59
N ASN A 173 12.58 15.66 -19.42
CA ASN A 173 13.30 16.59 -18.54
C ASN A 173 13.09 16.25 -17.07
N ALA A 174 14.15 16.34 -16.29
CA ALA A 174 14.08 16.24 -14.83
C ALA A 174 13.62 17.55 -14.19
N LEU A 175 14.07 18.70 -14.72
CA LEU A 175 13.71 20.03 -14.24
C LEU A 175 13.36 20.95 -15.40
N LYS A 176 12.22 21.64 -15.31
CA LYS A 176 11.82 22.70 -16.24
C LYS A 176 11.55 24.03 -15.55
N SER A 177 11.73 25.09 -16.33
CA SER A 177 11.33 26.45 -15.96
C SER A 177 10.80 27.23 -17.18
N GLY A 178 10.02 28.28 -16.88
CA GLY A 178 9.43 29.18 -17.87
C GLY A 178 8.21 28.59 -18.57
N ASN A 179 7.47 29.43 -19.31
CA ASN A 179 6.35 29.01 -20.16
C ASN A 179 6.13 30.07 -21.26
N PRO A 180 5.85 29.69 -22.53
CA PRO A 180 5.55 30.68 -23.56
C PRO A 180 4.43 31.64 -23.14
N GLY A 181 4.66 32.95 -23.30
CA GLY A 181 3.74 33.97 -22.80
C GLY A 181 4.25 34.71 -21.57
N PHE A 182 5.15 34.09 -20.81
CA PHE A 182 5.75 34.64 -19.61
C PHE A 182 7.20 35.06 -19.88
N ARG A 183 7.67 36.10 -19.20
CA ARG A 183 9.05 36.61 -19.32
C ARG A 183 9.57 37.05 -17.95
N THR A 184 9.69 36.07 -17.05
CA THR A 184 10.08 36.26 -15.65
C THR A 184 11.27 35.39 -15.29
N TYR A 185 11.99 35.81 -14.25
CA TYR A 185 13.26 35.20 -13.86
C TYR A 185 13.07 34.21 -12.72
N SER A 186 13.69 33.04 -12.85
CA SER A 186 13.69 32.02 -11.79
C SER A 186 15.11 31.57 -11.51
N ARG A 187 15.47 31.45 -10.22
CA ARG A 187 16.74 30.86 -9.80
C ARG A 187 16.49 29.66 -8.89
N VAL A 188 17.03 28.51 -9.25
CA VAL A 188 16.85 27.25 -8.52
C VAL A 188 18.20 26.77 -8.00
N LYS A 189 18.26 26.29 -6.76
CA LYS A 189 19.42 25.59 -6.23
C LYS A 189 19.10 24.11 -6.04
N LEU A 190 19.98 23.25 -6.52
CA LEU A 190 19.94 21.80 -6.28
C LEU A 190 21.19 21.41 -5.51
N LYS A 191 20.99 20.77 -4.36
CA LYS A 191 22.06 20.28 -3.50
C LYS A 191 21.88 18.79 -3.25
N ASN A 192 22.90 17.97 -3.51
CA ASN A 192 22.83 16.51 -3.34
C ASN A 192 21.73 15.85 -4.21
N CYS A 193 21.38 16.43 -5.36
CA CYS A 193 20.24 15.94 -6.15
C CYS A 193 20.65 14.96 -7.25
N ARG A 194 19.73 14.07 -7.61
CA ARG A 194 19.79 13.22 -8.81
C ARG A 194 18.77 13.70 -9.83
N LEU A 195 19.21 14.00 -11.04
CA LEU A 195 18.31 14.46 -12.11
C LEU A 195 18.38 13.50 -13.30
N ILE A 196 17.24 12.91 -13.66
CA ILE A 196 17.16 11.77 -14.56
C ILE A 196 16.17 12.09 -15.68
N ALA A 197 16.68 12.26 -16.90
CA ALA A 197 15.87 12.28 -18.12
C ALA A 197 15.97 10.91 -18.81
N LEU A 198 14.85 10.20 -18.94
CA LEU A 198 14.84 8.79 -19.37
C LEU A 198 15.05 8.62 -20.89
N ASN A 199 14.87 9.67 -21.68
CA ASN A 199 15.12 9.63 -23.11
C ASN A 199 16.62 9.84 -23.43
N PHE A 200 17.31 8.73 -23.71
CA PHE A 200 18.73 8.68 -24.13
C PHE A 200 18.93 8.53 -25.65
N SER A 201 17.94 8.92 -26.46
CA SER A 201 17.92 8.73 -27.93
C SER A 201 19.32 8.72 -28.56
N GLN A 202 19.72 7.59 -29.15
CA GLN A 202 20.98 7.44 -29.89
C GLN A 202 20.70 7.59 -31.38
N PRO A 203 21.69 8.00 -32.19
CA PRO A 203 21.73 9.18 -33.07
C PRO A 203 20.57 9.40 -34.07
N ARG A 204 19.59 8.50 -34.16
CA ARG A 204 18.33 8.63 -34.90
C ARG A 204 17.15 8.63 -33.91
N GLY A 205 16.23 9.60 -34.01
CA GLY A 205 15.06 9.69 -33.13
C GLY A 205 14.69 11.13 -32.79
N LYS A 206 13.89 11.33 -31.74
CA LYS A 206 13.56 12.64 -31.17
C LYS A 206 14.34 12.80 -29.85
N PRO A 207 15.52 13.45 -29.87
CA PRO A 207 16.35 13.61 -28.68
C PRO A 207 15.62 14.34 -27.56
N SER A 208 16.02 14.05 -26.32
CA SER A 208 15.51 14.83 -25.19
C SER A 208 15.89 16.30 -25.33
N THR A 209 14.99 17.17 -24.91
CA THR A 209 15.20 18.62 -24.93
C THR A 209 16.22 19.09 -23.88
N GLY A 210 16.65 18.21 -22.96
CA GLY A 210 17.71 18.42 -21.97
C GLY A 210 17.33 17.90 -20.59
N ILE A 211 18.29 17.51 -19.75
CA ILE A 211 17.98 17.10 -18.36
C ILE A 211 17.36 18.28 -17.60
N ILE A 212 17.92 19.47 -17.79
CA ILE A 212 17.41 20.75 -17.30
C ILE A 212 17.02 21.59 -18.52
N HIS A 213 15.79 22.12 -18.55
CA HIS A 213 15.27 22.83 -19.71
C HIS A 213 14.56 24.14 -19.37
N SER A 214 14.89 25.20 -20.09
CA SER A 214 14.06 26.42 -20.12
C SER A 214 13.15 26.33 -21.33
N THR A 215 11.83 26.40 -21.13
CA THR A 215 10.86 26.36 -22.25
C THR A 215 10.88 27.65 -23.09
N ILE A 216 11.50 28.71 -22.55
CA ILE A 216 11.66 30.04 -23.14
C ILE A 216 13.16 30.38 -23.21
N GLU A 217 13.52 31.67 -23.17
CA GLU A 217 14.91 32.10 -23.19
C GLU A 217 15.73 31.55 -22.00
N GLY A 218 16.96 31.11 -22.27
CA GLY A 218 17.81 30.49 -21.24
C GLY A 218 18.27 31.46 -20.16
N GLU A 219 18.49 32.74 -20.51
CA GLU A 219 18.94 33.78 -19.57
C GLU A 219 17.96 34.07 -18.42
N LEU A 220 16.68 33.72 -18.60
CA LEU A 220 15.62 33.88 -17.61
C LEU A 220 15.67 32.78 -16.53
N PHE A 221 16.49 31.75 -16.73
CA PHE A 221 16.62 30.63 -15.82
C PHE A 221 18.08 30.48 -15.34
N HIS A 222 18.26 30.48 -14.02
CA HIS A 222 19.55 30.22 -13.39
C HIS A 222 19.47 28.97 -12.51
N VAL A 223 20.47 28.10 -12.61
CA VAL A 223 20.54 26.88 -11.80
C VAL A 223 21.88 26.76 -11.05
N ASP A 224 21.83 26.76 -9.72
CA ASP A 224 22.99 26.50 -8.86
C ASP A 224 23.05 25.00 -8.55
N LEU A 225 24.14 24.31 -8.93
CA LEU A 225 24.34 22.87 -8.73
C LEU A 225 25.42 22.62 -7.69
N GLU A 226 25.08 21.91 -6.61
CA GLU A 226 26.00 21.51 -5.55
C GLU A 226 25.89 20.00 -5.35
N ASP A 227 26.99 19.26 -5.58
CA ASP A 227 27.06 17.81 -5.34
C ASP A 227 25.95 17.00 -6.06
N CYS A 228 25.68 17.30 -7.33
CA CYS A 228 24.59 16.71 -8.10
C CYS A 228 25.08 15.68 -9.13
N THR A 229 24.27 14.64 -9.41
CA THR A 229 24.50 13.75 -10.55
C THR A 229 23.32 13.78 -11.51
N LEU A 230 23.62 14.01 -12.79
CA LEU A 230 22.66 14.16 -13.86
C LEU A 230 22.82 13.01 -14.88
N MET A 231 21.72 12.51 -15.43
CA MET A 231 21.77 11.55 -16.53
C MET A 231 20.65 11.79 -17.56
N GLY A 232 20.98 11.71 -18.85
CA GLY A 232 20.02 11.90 -19.95
C GLY A 232 20.69 12.06 -21.32
N TYR A 233 19.97 12.56 -22.32
CA TYR A 233 20.57 12.83 -23.64
C TYR A 233 21.66 13.91 -23.56
N LYS A 234 21.34 15.11 -23.04
CA LYS A 234 22.23 16.27 -22.88
C LYS A 234 21.89 17.04 -21.59
N VAL A 235 22.83 17.82 -21.04
CA VAL A 235 22.63 18.53 -19.75
C VAL A 235 21.56 19.62 -19.84
N PHE A 236 21.76 20.59 -20.73
CA PHE A 236 20.88 21.75 -20.84
C PHE A 236 20.14 21.80 -22.18
N GLY A 237 18.97 22.40 -22.20
CA GLY A 237 18.38 22.91 -23.44
C GLY A 237 17.42 24.07 -23.24
N VAL A 238 17.13 24.74 -24.35
CA VAL A 238 16.42 26.01 -24.39
C VAL A 238 15.37 25.95 -25.49
N GLY A 239 14.16 26.36 -25.18
CA GLY A 239 13.04 26.47 -26.12
C GLY A 239 13.17 27.70 -27.02
N LYS A 240 12.36 27.76 -28.08
CA LYS A 240 12.51 28.79 -29.13
C LYS A 240 12.02 30.19 -28.73
N GLY A 241 11.34 30.35 -27.60
CA GLY A 241 10.68 31.61 -27.20
C GLY A 241 9.63 32.11 -28.22
N LYS A 242 9.03 33.28 -27.99
CA LYS A 242 8.01 33.86 -28.90
C LYS A 242 8.56 34.29 -30.27
N GLN A 243 9.88 34.49 -30.40
CA GLN A 243 10.52 35.01 -31.63
C GLN A 243 11.26 33.94 -32.46
N GLY A 244 11.09 32.66 -32.14
CA GLY A 244 11.57 31.55 -32.99
C GLY A 244 13.09 31.36 -33.05
N LYS A 245 13.89 32.16 -32.33
CA LYS A 245 15.36 32.11 -32.30
C LYS A 245 15.93 32.53 -30.93
N SER A 246 15.49 31.92 -29.83
CA SER A 246 16.26 32.09 -28.58
C SER A 246 17.55 31.27 -28.64
N THR A 247 18.69 31.94 -28.49
CA THR A 247 20.04 31.37 -28.52
C THR A 247 20.81 31.55 -27.20
N THR A 248 20.21 32.20 -26.19
CA THR A 248 20.91 32.45 -24.92
C THR A 248 20.91 31.20 -24.05
N PRO A 249 22.08 30.74 -23.56
CA PRO A 249 22.16 29.54 -22.73
C PRO A 249 21.57 29.77 -21.33
N ILE A 250 21.15 28.68 -20.69
CA ILE A 250 20.82 28.66 -19.26
C ILE A 250 22.05 29.10 -18.47
N ARG A 251 21.87 30.00 -17.50
CA ARG A 251 22.94 30.39 -16.57
C ARG A 251 23.06 29.35 -15.46
N TYR A 252 24.26 29.05 -15.03
CA TYR A 252 24.46 28.07 -13.96
C TYR A 252 25.72 28.33 -13.15
N THR A 253 25.76 27.78 -11.95
CA THR A 253 26.98 27.64 -11.13
C THR A 253 27.16 26.19 -10.72
N THR A 254 28.39 25.80 -10.44
CA THR A 254 28.74 24.46 -9.94
C THR A 254 29.58 24.57 -8.67
N ARG A 255 29.34 23.66 -7.72
CA ARG A 255 30.12 23.52 -6.49
C ARG A 255 30.23 22.04 -6.14
N GLY A 256 31.42 21.60 -5.72
CA GLY A 256 31.65 20.22 -5.31
C GLY A 256 31.55 19.23 -6.48
N SER A 257 31.00 18.04 -6.22
CA SER A 257 30.96 16.93 -7.19
C SER A 257 29.74 17.02 -8.10
N VAL A 258 29.85 17.74 -9.22
CA VAL A 258 28.79 17.80 -10.24
C VAL A 258 29.11 16.87 -11.41
N ASN A 259 28.32 15.80 -11.55
CA ASN A 259 28.56 14.73 -12.52
C ASN A 259 27.46 14.66 -13.59
N ALA A 260 27.81 14.26 -14.82
CA ALA A 260 26.83 14.04 -15.88
C ALA A 260 27.13 12.79 -16.72
N TYR A 261 26.17 11.87 -16.80
CA TYR A 261 26.13 10.79 -17.78
C TYR A 261 25.23 11.19 -18.96
N VAL A 262 25.85 11.57 -20.08
CA VAL A 262 25.13 12.02 -21.28
C VAL A 262 25.45 11.17 -22.51
N GLN A 263 24.63 11.29 -23.55
CA GLN A 263 24.87 10.60 -24.82
C GLN A 263 26.29 10.87 -25.35
N PHE A 264 26.91 9.89 -26.00
CA PHE A 264 28.35 9.88 -26.30
C PHE A 264 28.86 11.01 -27.20
N GLN A 265 28.00 11.63 -28.01
CA GLN A 265 28.31 12.77 -28.88
C GLN A 265 28.05 14.12 -28.20
N GLN A 266 27.36 14.14 -27.07
CA GLN A 266 27.09 15.38 -26.35
C GLN A 266 28.29 15.78 -25.50
N GLN A 267 28.59 17.07 -25.44
CA GLN A 267 29.56 17.62 -24.50
C GLN A 267 28.92 17.83 -23.12
N VAL A 268 29.75 17.89 -22.08
CA VAL A 268 29.31 18.33 -20.74
C VAL A 268 29.77 19.78 -20.50
N PRO A 269 28.95 20.63 -19.86
CA PRO A 269 29.33 22.03 -19.58
C PRO A 269 30.53 22.14 -18.62
N GLN A 270 31.15 23.31 -18.58
CA GLN A 270 32.26 23.59 -17.65
C GLN A 270 31.84 23.33 -16.19
N GLY A 271 32.73 22.72 -15.41
CA GLY A 271 32.47 22.37 -14.01
C GLY A 271 31.72 21.05 -13.82
N PHE A 272 31.32 20.36 -14.89
CA PHE A 272 30.77 19.00 -14.82
C PHE A 272 31.86 17.95 -15.10
N HIS A 273 31.89 16.88 -14.32
CA HIS A 273 32.64 15.68 -14.64
C HIS A 273 31.78 14.73 -15.47
N ARG A 274 32.30 14.28 -16.62
CA ARG A 274 31.60 13.33 -17.50
C ARG A 274 31.74 11.90 -16.96
N LEU A 275 30.62 11.26 -16.67
CA LEU A 275 30.60 9.84 -16.34
C LEU A 275 30.74 8.99 -17.61
N THR A 276 31.62 8.00 -17.58
CA THR A 276 31.96 7.13 -18.72
C THR A 276 31.19 5.80 -18.72
N HIS A 277 30.50 5.47 -17.62
CA HIS A 277 29.71 4.27 -17.46
C HIS A 277 28.32 4.63 -16.93
N TRP A 278 27.37 3.72 -17.15
CA TRP A 278 26.01 3.88 -16.65
C TRP A 278 25.99 3.93 -15.11
N PRO A 279 25.51 5.02 -14.48
CA PRO A 279 25.49 5.15 -13.03
C PRO A 279 24.33 4.35 -12.43
N THR A 280 24.58 3.08 -12.11
CA THR A 280 23.56 2.14 -11.61
C THR A 280 22.97 2.58 -10.28
N ASP A 281 23.78 3.17 -9.40
CA ASP A 281 23.39 3.74 -8.11
C ASP A 281 22.41 4.91 -8.27
N VAL A 282 22.68 5.81 -9.22
CA VAL A 282 21.77 6.92 -9.56
C VAL A 282 20.48 6.38 -10.13
N PHE A 283 20.53 5.40 -11.03
CA PHE A 283 19.32 4.81 -11.60
C PHE A 283 18.49 4.05 -10.57
N GLN A 284 19.10 3.40 -9.57
CA GLN A 284 18.37 2.79 -8.45
C GLN A 284 17.62 3.83 -7.61
N SER A 285 18.06 5.09 -7.61
CA SER A 285 17.38 6.19 -6.92
C SER A 285 16.05 6.61 -7.55
N ILE A 286 15.65 6.03 -8.69
CA ILE A 286 14.33 6.33 -9.28
C ILE A 286 13.18 5.81 -8.39
N LEU A 287 13.35 4.65 -7.74
CA LEU A 287 12.30 4.02 -6.93
C LEU A 287 12.28 4.58 -5.51
N PRO A 288 11.15 5.08 -4.96
CA PRO A 288 11.03 5.53 -3.57
C PRO A 288 11.76 4.64 -2.56
N PRO A 289 12.37 5.21 -1.50
CA PRO A 289 13.09 4.39 -0.54
C PRO A 289 12.11 3.41 0.10
N ARG A 290 12.56 2.19 0.38
CA ARG A 290 11.75 1.26 1.17
C ARG A 290 11.60 1.87 2.57
N LEU A 291 10.36 2.03 3.02
CA LEU A 291 10.09 2.37 4.40
C LEU A 291 10.54 1.19 5.29
N PRO A 292 11.10 1.46 6.48
CA PRO A 292 11.40 0.41 7.43
C PRO A 292 10.13 -0.38 7.77
N SER A 293 10.15 -1.69 7.57
CA SER A 293 9.05 -2.56 8.00
C SER A 293 9.32 -2.98 9.44
N ARG A 294 8.33 -2.77 10.32
CA ARG A 294 8.33 -3.33 11.69
C ARG A 294 7.66 -4.71 11.77
N ARG A 295 7.21 -5.25 10.62
CA ARG A 295 6.51 -6.53 10.58
C ARG A 295 7.47 -7.69 10.89
N PRO A 296 7.01 -8.72 11.63
CA PRO A 296 7.75 -9.96 11.79
C PRO A 296 8.19 -10.54 10.44
N ALA A 297 9.38 -11.16 10.42
CA ALA A 297 9.94 -11.75 9.20
C ALA A 297 9.18 -13.02 8.81
N LEU A 298 8.18 -12.87 7.93
CA LEU A 298 7.43 -13.95 7.33
C LEU A 298 7.91 -14.17 5.89
N LYS A 299 8.41 -15.37 5.57
CA LYS A 299 8.92 -15.70 4.24
C LYS A 299 7.87 -16.45 3.44
N LYS A 300 7.37 -15.87 2.35
CA LYS A 300 6.52 -16.58 1.37
C LYS A 300 7.34 -17.63 0.64
N GLU A 301 6.84 -18.87 0.61
CA GLU A 301 7.54 -20.03 0.03
C GLU A 301 6.98 -20.45 -1.33
N GLY A 302 5.77 -20.00 -1.69
CA GLY A 302 5.16 -20.20 -3.00
C GLY A 302 3.89 -21.04 -2.98
N LEU A 303 3.56 -21.60 -4.13
CA LEU A 303 2.33 -22.35 -4.41
C LEU A 303 2.32 -23.74 -3.74
N VAL A 304 1.18 -24.07 -3.11
CA VAL A 304 0.90 -25.39 -2.51
C VAL A 304 -0.11 -26.17 -3.36
N ARG A 305 -1.23 -25.53 -3.74
CA ARG A 305 -2.28 -26.12 -4.58
C ARG A 305 -2.86 -25.08 -5.53
N ARG A 306 -3.22 -25.53 -6.72
CA ARG A 306 -4.04 -24.75 -7.66
C ARG A 306 -5.51 -25.09 -7.47
N ASP A 307 -6.37 -24.15 -7.84
CA ASP A 307 -7.81 -24.33 -7.94
C ASP A 307 -8.44 -24.84 -6.63
N LEU A 308 -7.94 -24.30 -5.52
CA LEU A 308 -8.37 -24.65 -4.18
C LEU A 308 -8.35 -23.39 -3.31
N CYS A 309 -9.39 -23.22 -2.51
CA CYS A 309 -9.52 -22.13 -1.54
C CYS A 309 -8.98 -22.59 -0.18
N GLU A 310 -9.71 -23.44 0.54
CA GLU A 310 -9.42 -23.65 1.96
C GLU A 310 -8.58 -24.91 2.20
N ILE A 311 -7.46 -24.72 2.91
CA ILE A 311 -6.66 -25.79 3.50
C ILE A 311 -6.43 -25.50 4.98
N GLN A 312 -6.53 -26.53 5.82
CA GLN A 312 -5.99 -26.50 7.17
C GLN A 312 -4.85 -27.50 7.35
N PRO A 313 -3.66 -27.10 7.82
CA PRO A 313 -2.63 -28.02 8.26
C PRO A 313 -2.99 -28.72 9.58
N VAL A 314 -2.61 -29.99 9.72
CA VAL A 314 -2.83 -30.78 10.93
C VAL A 314 -1.75 -31.87 11.07
N ILE A 315 -1.33 -32.18 12.29
CA ILE A 315 -0.42 -33.31 12.54
C ILE A 315 -1.24 -34.56 12.84
N TRP A 316 -1.15 -35.58 11.99
CA TRP A 316 -1.77 -36.88 12.21
C TRP A 316 -0.71 -37.97 12.30
N LYS A 317 -0.66 -38.68 13.44
CA LYS A 317 0.32 -39.75 13.72
C LYS A 317 1.77 -39.34 13.38
N GLY A 318 2.16 -38.14 13.83
CA GLY A 318 3.51 -37.60 13.64
C GLY A 318 3.83 -37.09 12.23
N ARG A 319 2.83 -37.02 11.33
CA ARG A 319 3.00 -36.53 9.96
C ARG A 319 2.25 -35.23 9.76
N LEU A 320 2.86 -34.28 9.05
CA LEU A 320 2.18 -33.08 8.59
C LEU A 320 1.21 -33.45 7.46
N CYS A 321 -0.07 -33.16 7.67
CA CYS A 321 -1.14 -33.38 6.72
C CYS A 321 -1.87 -32.07 6.42
N LEU A 322 -2.56 -32.03 5.28
CA LEU A 322 -3.41 -30.94 4.84
C LEU A 322 -4.83 -31.45 4.70
N LEU A 323 -5.77 -30.85 5.43
CA LEU A 323 -7.20 -31.02 5.24
C LEU A 323 -7.65 -30.04 4.15
N GLU A 324 -7.94 -30.57 2.97
CA GLU A 324 -8.38 -29.81 1.80
C GLU A 324 -9.92 -29.79 1.73
N CYS A 325 -10.51 -28.59 1.56
CA CYS A 325 -11.94 -28.42 1.30
C CYS A 325 -12.19 -28.42 -0.21
N ILE A 326 -12.63 -29.55 -0.76
CA ILE A 326 -12.85 -29.66 -2.20
C ILE A 326 -14.21 -29.09 -2.56
N ARG A 327 -14.25 -28.10 -3.45
CA ARG A 327 -15.47 -27.51 -4.01
C ARG A 327 -15.25 -26.95 -5.43
N PRO A 328 -16.28 -26.95 -6.30
CA PRO A 328 -16.19 -26.27 -7.59
C PRO A 328 -16.16 -24.74 -7.44
N SER A 329 -15.39 -24.05 -8.28
CA SER A 329 -15.26 -22.57 -8.26
C SER A 329 -16.58 -21.83 -8.51
N GLY A 330 -17.44 -22.33 -9.40
CA GLY A 330 -18.75 -21.75 -9.72
C GLY A 330 -19.91 -22.23 -8.84
N GLY A 331 -19.62 -22.93 -7.74
CA GLY A 331 -20.63 -23.68 -7.00
C GLY A 331 -21.07 -24.95 -7.73
N GLY A 332 -21.95 -25.72 -7.10
CA GLY A 332 -22.40 -26.99 -7.66
C GLY A 332 -23.20 -27.82 -6.65
N PRO A 333 -23.57 -29.05 -7.02
CA PRO A 333 -24.32 -29.91 -6.12
C PRO A 333 -23.48 -30.32 -4.90
N ALA A 334 -24.16 -30.66 -3.79
CA ALA A 334 -23.52 -31.01 -2.52
C ALA A 334 -22.53 -32.19 -2.65
N GLU A 335 -22.75 -33.09 -3.61
CA GLU A 335 -21.88 -34.20 -4.00
C GLU A 335 -20.46 -33.79 -4.35
N LYS A 336 -20.30 -32.59 -4.92
CA LYS A 336 -18.99 -32.06 -5.31
C LYS A 336 -18.27 -31.36 -4.17
N HIS A 337 -18.88 -31.28 -2.99
CA HIS A 337 -18.30 -30.73 -1.78
C HIS A 337 -17.90 -31.87 -0.85
N TYR A 338 -16.63 -31.96 -0.46
CA TYR A 338 -16.15 -32.98 0.47
C TYR A 338 -14.77 -32.62 1.01
N LEU A 339 -14.35 -33.32 2.06
CA LEU A 339 -13.06 -33.12 2.68
C LEU A 339 -12.08 -34.21 2.26
N VAL A 340 -10.83 -33.81 2.07
CA VAL A 340 -9.72 -34.73 1.78
C VAL A 340 -8.58 -34.46 2.74
N LEU A 341 -8.12 -35.48 3.45
CA LEU A 341 -6.87 -35.40 4.20
C LEU A 341 -5.74 -35.94 3.33
N ARG A 342 -4.70 -35.14 3.10
CA ARG A 342 -3.50 -35.55 2.38
C ARG A 342 -2.27 -35.42 3.25
N ASP A 343 -1.31 -36.30 3.03
CA ASP A 343 0.04 -36.08 3.53
C ASP A 343 0.70 -34.91 2.79
N ALA A 344 1.28 -33.96 3.53
CA ALA A 344 1.78 -32.71 2.95
C ALA A 344 3.05 -32.90 2.11
N GLU A 345 3.84 -33.93 2.38
CA GLU A 345 5.10 -34.21 1.70
C GLU A 345 4.90 -35.06 0.44
N THR A 346 4.15 -36.16 0.58
CA THR A 346 3.95 -37.15 -0.50
C THR A 346 2.72 -36.88 -1.37
N ASN A 347 1.85 -35.93 -0.97
CA ASN A 347 0.56 -35.66 -1.60
C ASN A 347 -0.42 -36.86 -1.62
N ARG A 348 -0.08 -37.94 -0.89
CA ARG A 348 -0.91 -39.14 -0.81
C ARG A 348 -2.21 -38.82 -0.08
N GLN A 349 -3.34 -39.15 -0.70
CA GLN A 349 -4.65 -39.10 -0.05
C GLN A 349 -4.70 -40.14 1.07
N LEU A 350 -4.96 -39.68 2.30
CA LEU A 350 -5.12 -40.52 3.49
C LEU A 350 -6.59 -40.82 3.77
N ALA A 351 -7.47 -39.84 3.53
CA ALA A 351 -8.91 -39.98 3.75
C ALA A 351 -9.72 -39.10 2.79
N ARG A 352 -10.97 -39.50 2.55
CA ARG A 352 -12.00 -38.70 1.89
C ARG A 352 -13.31 -38.93 2.61
N PHE A 353 -13.93 -37.86 3.09
CA PHE A 353 -15.12 -37.95 3.95
C PHE A 353 -15.95 -36.67 3.86
N ALA A 354 -17.04 -36.61 4.65
CA ALA A 354 -17.89 -35.42 4.78
C ALA A 354 -18.44 -34.88 3.44
N LYS A 355 -19.02 -35.75 2.62
CA LYS A 355 -19.76 -35.34 1.41
C LYS A 355 -20.87 -34.34 1.78
N GLY A 356 -20.92 -33.21 1.07
CA GLY A 356 -21.82 -32.08 1.32
C GLY A 356 -21.31 -31.08 2.35
N TYR A 357 -20.01 -31.08 2.68
CA TYR A 357 -19.42 -30.19 3.68
C TYR A 357 -18.12 -29.55 3.18
N GLY A 358 -17.74 -28.44 3.79
CA GLY A 358 -16.54 -27.66 3.48
C GLY A 358 -16.22 -26.65 4.58
N LEU A 359 -15.34 -25.69 4.28
CA LEU A 359 -14.93 -24.61 5.21
C LEU A 359 -14.49 -25.13 6.58
N ALA A 360 -13.74 -26.24 6.53
CA ALA A 360 -13.55 -27.10 7.68
C ALA A 360 -12.34 -26.73 8.53
N SER A 361 -12.46 -27.03 9.82
CA SER A 361 -11.35 -27.05 10.75
C SER A 361 -11.00 -28.44 11.26
N ALA A 362 -9.73 -28.69 11.58
CA ALA A 362 -9.27 -29.97 12.14
C ALA A 362 -8.45 -29.82 13.43
N ILE A 363 -8.63 -30.76 14.35
CA ILE A 363 -7.78 -30.89 15.54
C ILE A 363 -7.61 -32.37 15.90
N VAL A 364 -6.44 -32.76 16.38
CA VAL A 364 -6.16 -34.11 16.86
C VAL A 364 -6.02 -34.08 18.38
N HIS A 365 -6.81 -34.89 19.06
CA HIS A 365 -6.80 -34.97 20.53
C HIS A 365 -7.03 -36.41 20.98
N GLY A 366 -6.25 -36.90 21.95
CA GLY A 366 -6.42 -38.27 22.47
C GLY A 366 -6.31 -39.39 21.41
N GLY A 367 -5.53 -39.16 20.35
CA GLY A 367 -5.40 -40.09 19.22
C GLY A 367 -6.63 -40.17 18.30
N VAL A 368 -7.58 -39.23 18.43
CA VAL A 368 -8.77 -39.10 17.58
C VAL A 368 -8.60 -37.87 16.69
N PHE A 369 -8.95 -38.02 15.42
CA PHE A 369 -9.04 -36.93 14.46
C PHE A 369 -10.44 -36.33 14.54
N TYR A 370 -10.54 -35.02 14.81
CA TYR A 370 -11.78 -34.26 14.81
C TYR A 370 -11.75 -33.26 13.65
N ALA A 371 -12.80 -33.25 12.83
CA ALA A 371 -13.04 -32.24 11.83
C ALA A 371 -14.40 -31.57 12.05
N PHE A 372 -14.44 -30.25 11.99
CA PHE A 372 -15.64 -29.42 12.11
C PHE A 372 -15.87 -28.76 10.77
N ALA A 373 -17.02 -28.97 10.15
CA ALA A 373 -17.25 -28.50 8.79
C ALA A 373 -18.66 -27.94 8.64
N SER A 374 -18.78 -26.89 7.84
CA SER A 374 -20.05 -26.26 7.56
C SER A 374 -20.80 -27.05 6.49
N ARG A 375 -22.09 -27.27 6.73
CA ARG A 375 -22.95 -28.04 5.83
C ARG A 375 -23.34 -27.21 4.61
N PHE A 376 -23.14 -27.77 3.42
CA PHE A 376 -23.50 -27.13 2.17
C PHE A 376 -24.95 -27.43 1.75
N GLU A 377 -25.71 -26.39 1.41
CA GLU A 377 -27.05 -26.53 0.79
C GLU A 377 -27.25 -25.53 -0.37
N ALA A 378 -27.30 -26.02 -1.61
CA ALA A 378 -27.41 -25.15 -2.79
C ALA A 378 -28.67 -24.27 -2.78
N ASN A 379 -29.81 -24.80 -2.33
CA ASN A 379 -31.12 -24.14 -2.44
C ASN A 379 -31.52 -23.31 -1.19
N ASN A 380 -30.68 -23.27 -0.15
CA ASN A 380 -31.00 -22.63 1.12
C ASN A 380 -29.83 -21.74 1.60
N GLY A 381 -29.07 -21.16 0.68
CA GLY A 381 -27.84 -20.44 0.97
C GLY A 381 -26.69 -21.40 1.30
N PRO A 382 -25.47 -21.13 0.81
CA PRO A 382 -24.49 -22.18 0.59
C PRO A 382 -23.96 -22.83 1.86
N TRP A 383 -23.96 -22.19 3.03
CA TRP A 383 -23.32 -22.72 4.24
C TRP A 383 -24.15 -22.50 5.51
N ASN A 384 -24.31 -23.54 6.34
CA ASN A 384 -25.37 -23.61 7.35
C ASN A 384 -24.88 -23.89 8.77
N ASP A 385 -25.09 -25.10 9.31
CA ASP A 385 -24.64 -25.55 10.62
C ASP A 385 -23.20 -26.08 10.59
N VAL A 386 -22.56 -26.17 11.76
CA VAL A 386 -21.26 -26.85 11.92
C VAL A 386 -21.50 -28.27 12.40
N THR A 387 -21.00 -29.23 11.61
CA THR A 387 -21.03 -30.66 11.93
C THR A 387 -19.63 -31.16 12.28
N LEU A 388 -19.53 -31.86 13.41
CA LEU A 388 -18.37 -32.64 13.80
C LEU A 388 -18.34 -33.96 13.02
N PHE A 389 -17.15 -34.34 12.57
CA PHE A 389 -16.77 -35.67 12.09
C PHE A 389 -15.58 -36.14 12.92
N LYS A 390 -15.64 -37.34 13.51
CA LYS A 390 -14.51 -37.89 14.27
C LYS A 390 -14.17 -39.32 13.87
N SER A 391 -12.87 -39.64 13.90
CA SER A 391 -12.35 -40.97 13.56
C SER A 391 -11.01 -41.26 14.25
N ARG A 392 -10.77 -42.53 14.62
CA ARG A 392 -9.47 -43.01 15.15
C ARG A 392 -8.58 -43.61 14.06
N ASP A 393 -9.16 -44.06 12.96
CA ASP A 393 -8.48 -44.82 11.90
C ASP A 393 -8.56 -44.15 10.53
N LEU A 394 -9.31 -43.04 10.41
CA LEU A 394 -9.65 -42.33 9.17
C LEU A 394 -10.53 -43.12 8.19
N VAL A 395 -11.07 -44.26 8.63
CA VAL A 395 -11.93 -45.16 7.84
C VAL A 395 -13.36 -45.11 8.36
N HIS A 396 -13.53 -45.28 9.67
CA HIS A 396 -14.83 -45.24 10.33
C HIS A 396 -15.08 -43.86 10.92
N TRP A 397 -16.20 -43.24 10.55
CA TRP A 397 -16.51 -41.85 10.89
C TRP A 397 -17.83 -41.74 11.64
N GLU A 398 -17.79 -41.12 12.81
CA GLU A 398 -18.98 -40.65 13.52
C GLU A 398 -19.25 -39.19 13.15
N ARG A 399 -20.53 -38.77 13.19
CA ARG A 399 -20.90 -37.37 12.94
C ARG A 399 -21.95 -36.84 13.90
N LYS A 400 -21.88 -35.54 14.22
CA LYS A 400 -22.82 -34.83 15.12
C LYS A 400 -22.90 -33.36 14.74
N VAL A 401 -24.11 -32.80 14.61
CA VAL A 401 -24.28 -31.34 14.49
C VAL A 401 -23.94 -30.71 15.84
N VAL A 402 -22.95 -29.83 15.87
CA VAL A 402 -22.42 -29.24 17.11
C VAL A 402 -22.76 -27.77 17.28
N ILE A 403 -22.94 -27.03 16.18
CA ILE A 403 -23.47 -25.67 16.18
C ILE A 403 -24.63 -25.61 15.21
N ARG A 404 -25.82 -25.28 15.69
CA ARG A 404 -27.00 -25.05 14.84
C ARG A 404 -27.09 -23.58 14.47
N GLN A 405 -27.29 -23.28 13.19
CA GLN A 405 -27.51 -21.91 12.75
C GLN A 405 -28.86 -21.37 13.22
N LYS A 406 -28.93 -20.07 13.53
CA LYS A 406 -30.20 -19.40 13.77
C LYS A 406 -30.99 -19.25 12.45
N PRO A 407 -32.32 -19.01 12.51
CA PRO A 407 -33.09 -18.65 11.32
C PRO A 407 -32.43 -17.48 10.58
N HIS A 408 -32.28 -17.61 9.25
CA HIS A 408 -31.62 -16.63 8.36
C HIS A 408 -30.13 -16.35 8.61
N GLU A 409 -29.50 -17.00 9.58
CA GLU A 409 -28.04 -16.99 9.77
C GLU A 409 -27.40 -18.06 8.88
N ARG A 410 -26.20 -17.76 8.37
CA ARG A 410 -25.34 -18.72 7.67
C ARG A 410 -24.01 -18.76 8.41
N ILE A 411 -23.46 -19.96 8.59
CA ILE A 411 -22.16 -20.18 9.24
C ILE A 411 -21.19 -20.71 8.19
N PHE A 412 -20.03 -20.08 8.09
CA PHE A 412 -19.03 -20.30 7.05
C PHE A 412 -17.81 -21.01 7.65
N ASN A 413 -16.62 -20.42 7.54
CA ASN A 413 -15.39 -20.98 8.07
C ASN A 413 -15.44 -21.05 9.60
N CYS A 414 -14.82 -22.09 10.15
CA CYS A 414 -14.58 -22.20 11.58
C CYS A 414 -13.12 -22.56 11.85
N SER A 415 -12.69 -22.37 13.10
CA SER A 415 -11.40 -22.83 13.58
C SER A 415 -11.50 -23.23 15.05
N VAL A 416 -10.86 -24.34 15.40
CA VAL A 416 -10.88 -24.89 16.77
C VAL A 416 -9.46 -24.94 17.34
N CYS A 417 -9.31 -24.51 18.59
CA CYS A 417 -8.07 -24.68 19.34
C CYS A 417 -8.33 -25.16 20.77
N ALA A 418 -7.28 -25.72 21.38
CA ALA A 418 -7.25 -25.90 22.83
C ALA A 418 -7.09 -24.53 23.51
N GLY A 419 -7.71 -24.38 24.68
CA GLY A 419 -7.57 -23.24 25.57
C GLY A 419 -7.31 -23.70 27.02
N PRO A 420 -7.24 -22.77 27.98
CA PRO A 420 -6.90 -23.09 29.37
C PRO A 420 -7.95 -24.01 30.03
N ASP A 421 -9.22 -23.89 29.61
CA ASP A 421 -10.35 -24.60 30.21
C ASP A 421 -10.99 -25.63 29.25
N GLY A 422 -10.27 -26.13 28.25
CA GLY A 422 -10.82 -27.07 27.25
C GLY A 422 -10.58 -26.58 25.83
N PHE A 423 -11.63 -26.33 25.07
CA PHE A 423 -11.55 -25.99 23.65
C PHE A 423 -12.43 -24.79 23.31
N VAL A 424 -11.99 -24.03 22.30
CA VAL A 424 -12.71 -22.88 21.75
C VAL A 424 -12.86 -23.06 20.24
N MET A 425 -14.05 -22.74 19.74
CA MET A 425 -14.35 -22.62 18.33
C MET A 425 -14.61 -21.16 18.01
N ALA A 426 -13.88 -20.62 17.04
CA ALA A 426 -14.25 -19.40 16.34
C ALA A 426 -15.02 -19.79 15.07
N TYR A 427 -16.11 -19.10 14.75
CA TYR A 427 -16.87 -19.36 13.53
C TYR A 427 -17.38 -18.07 12.91
N GLU A 428 -17.29 -18.02 11.59
CA GLU A 428 -17.74 -16.90 10.76
C GLU A 428 -19.25 -16.96 10.55
N SER A 429 -19.92 -15.83 10.75
CA SER A 429 -21.38 -15.72 10.68
C SER A 429 -21.81 -14.55 9.79
N SER A 430 -22.90 -14.75 9.04
CA SER A 430 -23.63 -13.70 8.30
C SER A 430 -24.78 -13.10 9.12
N ASP A 431 -24.67 -13.04 10.44
CA ASP A 431 -25.66 -12.41 11.30
C ASP A 431 -25.94 -10.97 10.83
N ARG A 432 -27.21 -10.70 10.49
CA ARG A 432 -27.63 -9.42 9.91
C ARG A 432 -27.57 -8.26 10.90
N ALA A 433 -27.39 -8.53 12.20
CA ALA A 433 -27.13 -7.51 13.19
C ALA A 433 -25.79 -6.79 12.96
N PHE A 434 -24.88 -7.39 12.18
CA PHE A 434 -23.54 -6.89 11.95
C PHE A 434 -23.21 -6.85 10.45
N PRO A 435 -22.16 -6.11 10.06
CA PRO A 435 -21.62 -6.22 8.70
C PRO A 435 -21.22 -7.67 8.38
N ALA A 436 -21.58 -8.14 7.19
CA ALA A 436 -21.07 -9.41 6.71
C ALA A 436 -19.55 -9.28 6.47
N PHE A 437 -18.67 -10.09 7.06
CA PHE A 437 -18.88 -11.17 8.04
C PHE A 437 -18.43 -10.80 9.47
N THR A 438 -18.94 -11.48 10.49
CA THR A 438 -18.56 -11.30 11.91
C THR A 438 -18.15 -12.64 12.54
N ILE A 439 -17.14 -12.62 13.42
CA ILE A 439 -16.64 -13.83 14.10
C ILE A 439 -17.33 -13.99 15.46
N LYS A 440 -17.88 -15.19 15.70
CA LYS A 440 -18.52 -15.62 16.94
C LYS A 440 -17.75 -16.77 17.59
N PHE A 441 -18.02 -17.05 18.86
CA PHE A 441 -17.30 -18.07 19.62
C PHE A 441 -18.21 -19.08 20.33
N ALA A 442 -17.69 -20.30 20.51
CA ALA A 442 -18.26 -21.34 21.35
C ALA A 442 -17.16 -22.04 22.16
N ARG A 443 -17.52 -22.63 23.31
CA ARG A 443 -16.61 -23.37 24.20
C ARG A 443 -17.03 -24.82 24.34
N SER A 444 -16.08 -25.73 24.53
CA SER A 444 -16.32 -27.14 24.79
C SER A 444 -15.29 -27.72 25.76
N LYS A 445 -15.66 -28.74 26.52
CA LYS A 445 -14.74 -29.52 27.36
C LYS A 445 -14.22 -30.79 26.66
N ASP A 446 -14.92 -31.26 25.65
CA ASP A 446 -14.78 -32.61 25.10
C ASP A 446 -14.76 -32.67 23.56
N LEU A 447 -14.80 -31.51 22.88
CA LEU A 447 -14.92 -31.34 21.42
C LEU A 447 -16.26 -31.77 20.83
N GLU A 448 -17.20 -32.30 21.62
CA GLU A 448 -18.46 -32.87 21.14
C GLU A 448 -19.69 -32.09 21.62
N ASN A 449 -19.60 -31.45 22.78
CA ASN A 449 -20.66 -30.66 23.39
C ASN A 449 -20.20 -29.20 23.48
N TRP A 450 -20.91 -28.32 22.78
CA TRP A 450 -20.50 -26.92 22.59
C TRP A 450 -21.53 -25.96 23.20
N THR A 451 -21.03 -24.96 23.92
CA THR A 451 -21.80 -23.87 24.50
C THR A 451 -21.46 -22.57 23.78
N LEU A 452 -22.47 -21.92 23.18
CA LEU A 452 -22.30 -20.64 22.50
C LEU A 452 -21.91 -19.55 23.50
N CYS A 453 -21.06 -18.61 23.06
CA CYS A 453 -20.65 -17.44 23.83
C CYS A 453 -21.26 -16.18 23.19
N PRO A 454 -22.54 -15.84 23.45
CA PRO A 454 -23.26 -14.80 22.70
C PRO A 454 -22.64 -13.41 22.80
N ASP A 455 -21.96 -13.11 23.91
CA ASP A 455 -21.31 -11.81 24.14
C ASP A 455 -19.86 -11.76 23.63
N ALA A 456 -19.31 -12.89 23.17
CA ALA A 456 -17.97 -12.97 22.61
C ALA A 456 -18.07 -12.78 21.09
N LEU A 457 -17.62 -11.63 20.60
CA LEU A 457 -17.67 -11.24 19.20
C LEU A 457 -16.38 -10.51 18.81
N LEU A 458 -15.96 -10.72 17.57
CA LEU A 458 -14.89 -9.95 16.94
C LEU A 458 -15.39 -9.43 15.59
N GLY A 459 -15.22 -8.12 15.34
CA GLY A 459 -15.50 -7.51 14.05
C GLY A 459 -16.92 -6.96 13.88
N THR A 460 -17.61 -6.56 14.95
CA THR A 460 -19.02 -6.10 14.90
C THR A 460 -19.24 -4.85 14.03
N ASN A 461 -18.18 -4.18 13.59
CA ASN A 461 -18.20 -2.93 12.81
C ASN A 461 -17.53 -3.05 11.42
N ARG A 462 -17.03 -4.22 11.02
CA ARG A 462 -16.25 -4.38 9.78
C ARG A 462 -16.32 -5.81 9.24
N TYR A 463 -15.72 -6.02 8.07
CA TYR A 463 -15.61 -7.35 7.47
C TYR A 463 -14.52 -8.17 8.20
N THR A 464 -14.90 -9.24 8.89
CA THR A 464 -13.97 -10.20 9.51
C THR A 464 -14.40 -11.63 9.17
N ALA A 465 -13.67 -12.28 8.28
CA ALA A 465 -13.98 -13.62 7.78
C ALA A 465 -12.83 -14.61 8.06
N CYS A 466 -13.07 -15.89 7.80
CA CYS A 466 -12.08 -16.95 7.80
C CYS A 466 -11.21 -17.01 9.08
N PRO A 467 -11.82 -17.11 10.27
CA PRO A 467 -11.06 -17.06 11.51
C PRO A 467 -10.14 -18.28 11.66
N CYS A 468 -8.90 -18.05 12.10
CA CYS A 468 -7.97 -19.06 12.61
C CYS A 468 -7.60 -18.72 14.04
N ILE A 469 -8.11 -19.51 15.00
CA ILE A 469 -7.91 -19.26 16.43
C ILE A 469 -6.80 -20.13 16.99
N ARG A 470 -5.92 -19.56 17.83
CA ARG A 470 -4.91 -20.28 18.63
C ARG A 470 -4.86 -19.71 20.04
N TYR A 471 -4.37 -20.49 20.99
CA TYR A 471 -4.11 -20.03 22.35
C TYR A 471 -2.62 -20.18 22.67
N ALA A 472 -2.00 -19.11 23.16
CA ALA A 472 -0.60 -19.09 23.58
C ALA A 472 -0.39 -17.97 24.61
N ASP A 473 0.46 -18.18 25.61
CA ASP A 473 0.86 -17.17 26.61
C ASP A 473 -0.29 -16.39 27.25
N GLY A 474 -1.38 -17.07 27.60
CA GLY A 474 -2.52 -16.43 28.25
C GLY A 474 -3.47 -15.68 27.31
N TYR A 475 -3.21 -15.69 26.01
CA TYR A 475 -4.02 -15.02 25.00
C TYR A 475 -4.59 -15.99 23.97
N TYR A 476 -5.84 -15.77 23.60
CA TYR A 476 -6.38 -16.23 22.31
C TYR A 476 -5.92 -15.27 21.23
N TYR A 477 -5.36 -15.79 20.16
CA TYR A 477 -5.03 -15.07 18.94
C TYR A 477 -6.00 -15.52 17.85
N VAL A 478 -6.54 -14.58 17.09
CA VAL A 478 -7.35 -14.84 15.91
C VAL A 478 -6.69 -14.15 14.73
N LEU A 479 -6.21 -14.96 13.78
CA LEU A 479 -5.95 -14.48 12.43
C LEU A 479 -7.27 -14.50 11.65
N TYR A 480 -7.52 -13.50 10.82
CA TYR A 480 -8.76 -13.40 10.07
C TYR A 480 -8.57 -12.58 8.80
N THR A 481 -9.41 -12.83 7.79
CA THR A 481 -9.46 -12.03 6.57
C THR A 481 -10.21 -10.73 6.84
N GLU A 482 -9.57 -9.59 6.56
CA GLU A 482 -10.17 -8.26 6.62
C GLU A 482 -10.27 -7.66 5.21
N ARG A 483 -11.38 -6.94 4.94
CA ARG A 483 -11.57 -6.16 3.71
C ARG A 483 -11.87 -4.71 4.05
N ARG A 484 -10.83 -3.88 4.07
CA ARG A 484 -10.96 -2.44 4.36
C ARG A 484 -11.51 -1.68 3.16
N THR A 485 -12.59 -0.93 3.39
CA THR A 485 -13.16 -0.05 2.37
C THR A 485 -12.27 1.18 2.17
N PRO A 486 -12.28 1.79 0.97
CA PRO A 486 -13.11 1.46 -0.20
C PRO A 486 -12.50 0.39 -1.13
N ARG A 487 -11.30 -0.14 -0.83
CA ARG A 487 -10.60 -1.08 -1.73
C ARG A 487 -11.28 -2.44 -1.74
N TRP A 488 -11.42 -3.03 -2.92
CA TRP A 488 -11.73 -4.45 -3.08
C TRP A 488 -10.42 -5.25 -3.03
N PHE A 489 -9.85 -5.34 -1.82
CA PHE A 489 -8.56 -5.97 -1.55
C PHE A 489 -8.63 -6.64 -0.18
N PHE A 490 -8.14 -7.86 -0.07
CA PHE A 490 -8.33 -8.73 1.09
C PHE A 490 -6.98 -9.14 1.66
N GLU A 491 -6.84 -8.99 2.97
CA GLU A 491 -5.59 -9.18 3.69
C GLU A 491 -5.86 -9.96 4.98
N VAL A 492 -4.86 -10.66 5.48
CA VAL A 492 -4.96 -11.35 6.78
C VAL A 492 -4.49 -10.42 7.89
N PHE A 493 -5.36 -10.21 8.87
CA PHE A 493 -5.10 -9.46 10.09
C PHE A 493 -4.98 -10.41 11.28
N ILE A 494 -4.40 -9.92 12.38
CA ILE A 494 -4.34 -10.61 13.67
C ILE A 494 -4.84 -9.71 14.80
N ALA A 495 -5.66 -10.30 15.67
CA ALA A 495 -6.08 -9.74 16.94
C ALA A 495 -5.86 -10.74 18.08
N ARG A 496 -5.75 -10.26 19.32
CA ARG A 496 -5.65 -11.11 20.51
C ARG A 496 -6.61 -10.69 21.61
N SER A 497 -6.98 -11.63 22.47
CA SER A 497 -7.89 -11.43 23.60
C SER A 497 -7.59 -12.41 24.73
N LYS A 498 -7.81 -12.00 25.98
CA LYS A 498 -7.72 -12.91 27.14
C LYS A 498 -9.05 -13.63 27.41
N ASP A 499 -10.17 -13.03 27.04
CA ASP A 499 -11.51 -13.42 27.46
C ASP A 499 -12.49 -13.69 26.29
N LEU A 500 -12.04 -13.52 25.05
CA LEU A 500 -12.80 -13.57 23.79
C LEU A 500 -13.79 -12.40 23.60
N ARG A 501 -13.77 -11.40 24.48
CA ARG A 501 -14.70 -10.26 24.51
C ARG A 501 -13.99 -8.97 24.21
N SER A 502 -12.90 -8.69 24.92
CA SER A 502 -12.05 -7.52 24.70
C SER A 502 -10.88 -7.90 23.80
N TRP A 503 -10.79 -7.24 22.65
CA TRP A 503 -9.80 -7.55 21.61
C TRP A 503 -8.81 -6.42 21.43
N GLU A 504 -7.56 -6.80 21.16
CA GLU A 504 -6.48 -5.91 20.75
C GLU A 504 -6.02 -6.30 19.34
N GLN A 505 -5.96 -5.34 18.42
CA GLN A 505 -5.33 -5.51 17.11
C GLN A 505 -3.82 -5.32 17.19
N SER A 506 -3.08 -6.03 16.34
CA SER A 506 -1.66 -5.77 16.15
C SER A 506 -1.44 -4.40 15.45
N PRO A 507 -0.52 -3.55 15.95
CA PRO A 507 -0.13 -2.29 15.29
C PRO A 507 0.66 -2.52 13.99
N THR A 508 1.15 -3.74 13.77
CA THR A 508 1.94 -4.10 12.58
C THR A 508 1.14 -4.89 11.55
N ASN A 509 -0.18 -5.00 11.71
CA ASN A 509 -1.07 -5.55 10.69
C ASN A 509 -0.88 -4.86 9.32
N PRO A 510 -1.13 -5.57 8.20
CA PRO A 510 -1.55 -6.97 8.08
C PRO A 510 -0.43 -8.01 8.21
N VAL A 511 -0.80 -9.24 8.55
CA VAL A 511 0.04 -10.45 8.57
C VAL A 511 0.39 -10.92 7.15
N LEU A 512 -0.62 -11.00 6.27
CA LEU A 512 -0.46 -11.36 4.86
C LEU A 512 -1.16 -10.33 3.97
N THR A 513 -0.51 -9.97 2.88
CA THR A 513 -1.04 -9.13 1.80
C THR A 513 -0.76 -9.81 0.46
N ALA A 514 -1.62 -9.64 -0.53
CA ALA A 514 -1.34 -10.08 -1.90
C ALA A 514 -0.32 -9.13 -2.56
N ASP A 515 0.97 -9.47 -2.48
CA ASP A 515 2.08 -8.62 -2.94
C ASP A 515 3.04 -9.33 -3.92
N CYS A 516 2.77 -10.60 -4.22
CA CYS A 516 3.44 -11.32 -5.29
C CYS A 516 2.57 -11.34 -6.56
N LEU A 517 3.22 -11.38 -7.72
CA LEU A 517 2.56 -11.32 -9.04
C LEU A 517 1.48 -12.40 -9.25
N ASP A 518 1.59 -13.54 -8.57
CA ASP A 518 0.71 -14.71 -8.68
C ASP A 518 -0.40 -14.77 -7.62
N GLU A 519 -0.64 -13.68 -6.87
CA GLU A 519 -1.58 -13.67 -5.73
C GLU A 519 -2.89 -12.91 -5.99
N GLY A 520 -2.96 -12.12 -7.06
CA GLY A 520 -4.15 -11.32 -7.38
C GLY A 520 -4.37 -10.18 -6.38
N ILE A 521 -5.54 -10.16 -5.74
CA ILE A 521 -5.97 -9.09 -4.81
C ILE A 521 -6.42 -9.64 -3.45
N ASP A 522 -6.16 -10.92 -3.22
CA ASP A 522 -6.66 -11.66 -2.09
C ASP A 522 -5.54 -12.42 -1.40
N ALA A 523 -5.36 -12.19 -0.11
CA ALA A 523 -4.66 -13.07 0.80
C ALA A 523 -5.62 -13.34 1.98
N SER A 524 -6.18 -14.54 2.03
CA SER A 524 -7.31 -14.88 2.91
C SER A 524 -7.23 -16.33 3.39
N ASP A 525 -8.25 -16.79 4.12
CA ASP A 525 -8.35 -18.14 4.70
C ASP A 525 -7.05 -18.63 5.36
N PRO A 526 -6.48 -17.86 6.30
CA PRO A 526 -5.26 -18.28 6.97
C PRO A 526 -5.52 -19.53 7.79
N ASP A 527 -4.58 -20.47 7.80
CA ASP A 527 -4.42 -21.40 8.91
C ASP A 527 -2.94 -21.72 9.10
N LEU A 528 -2.54 -22.18 10.29
CA LEU A 528 -1.15 -22.26 10.67
C LEU A 528 -0.85 -23.42 11.62
N ILE A 529 0.38 -23.90 11.56
CA ILE A 529 0.84 -25.00 12.40
C ILE A 529 2.31 -24.85 12.74
N GLU A 530 2.70 -25.30 13.93
CA GLU A 530 4.11 -25.50 14.24
C GLU A 530 4.58 -26.85 13.68
N TRP A 531 5.66 -26.84 12.90
CA TRP A 531 6.27 -28.02 12.33
C TRP A 531 7.78 -27.88 12.26
N ARG A 532 8.52 -28.77 12.95
CA ARG A 532 9.99 -28.81 12.98
C ARG A 532 10.60 -27.43 13.33
N ASN A 533 10.17 -26.84 14.46
CA ASN A 533 10.60 -25.52 14.97
C ASN A 533 10.38 -24.35 14.00
N LYS A 534 9.36 -24.47 13.14
CA LYS A 534 8.91 -23.39 12.27
C LYS A 534 7.40 -23.27 12.37
N THR A 535 6.90 -22.06 12.24
CA THR A 535 5.47 -21.83 12.04
C THR A 535 5.21 -21.76 10.54
N LEU A 536 4.40 -22.68 10.05
CA LEU A 536 3.93 -22.68 8.67
C LEU A 536 2.57 -22.01 8.63
N VAL A 537 2.39 -21.05 7.72
CA VAL A 537 1.13 -20.34 7.49
C VAL A 537 0.67 -20.67 6.08
N TYR A 538 -0.49 -21.30 5.95
CA TYR A 538 -1.18 -21.58 4.70
C TYR A 538 -2.27 -20.54 4.50
N TYR A 539 -2.47 -20.12 3.25
CA TYR A 539 -3.44 -19.07 2.93
C TYR A 539 -3.91 -19.18 1.48
N SER A 540 -5.16 -18.77 1.25
CA SER A 540 -5.76 -18.56 -0.07
C SER A 540 -5.18 -17.32 -0.73
N VAL A 541 -5.00 -17.39 -2.05
CA VAL A 541 -4.78 -16.23 -2.91
C VAL A 541 -5.67 -16.28 -4.14
N GLY A 542 -6.03 -15.14 -4.71
CA GLY A 542 -7.02 -15.12 -5.79
C GLY A 542 -7.55 -13.73 -6.15
N ASP A 543 -8.69 -13.72 -6.83
CA ASP A 543 -9.43 -12.51 -7.19
C ASP A 543 -10.80 -12.39 -6.53
N GLN A 544 -11.13 -13.33 -5.62
CA GLN A 544 -12.43 -13.46 -4.95
C GLN A 544 -13.61 -13.62 -5.93
N ARG A 545 -13.35 -14.04 -7.18
CA ARG A 545 -14.37 -14.10 -8.24
C ARG A 545 -14.25 -15.34 -9.12
N THR A 546 -13.10 -15.55 -9.73
CA THR A 546 -12.91 -16.52 -10.83
C THR A 546 -11.87 -17.58 -10.52
N TRP A 547 -10.87 -17.27 -9.69
CA TRP A 547 -9.81 -18.22 -9.38
C TRP A 547 -9.28 -18.07 -7.95
N MET A 548 -8.67 -19.15 -7.47
CA MET A 548 -8.10 -19.27 -6.13
C MET A 548 -7.00 -20.33 -6.13
N ASN A 549 -5.93 -20.08 -5.39
CA ASN A 549 -4.84 -21.00 -5.14
C ASN A 549 -4.48 -20.98 -3.67
N VAL A 550 -3.86 -22.05 -3.16
CA VAL A 550 -3.28 -22.07 -1.82
C VAL A 550 -1.78 -21.84 -1.91
N LYS A 551 -1.26 -20.91 -1.11
CA LYS A 551 0.17 -20.68 -0.90
C LYS A 551 0.57 -20.95 0.55
N ARG A 552 1.89 -20.97 0.79
CA ARG A 552 2.48 -21.09 2.12
C ARG A 552 3.51 -20.01 2.36
N ALA A 553 3.57 -19.55 3.60
CA ALA A 553 4.66 -18.79 4.16
C ALA A 553 5.21 -19.49 5.41
N SER A 554 6.43 -19.14 5.82
CA SER A 554 7.06 -19.68 7.02
C SER A 554 7.70 -18.60 7.88
N TYR A 555 7.63 -18.82 9.18
CA TYR A 555 8.33 -18.06 10.21
C TYR A 555 9.32 -18.99 10.90
N ALA A 556 10.55 -18.49 11.10
CA ALA A 556 11.62 -19.24 11.74
C ALA A 556 11.51 -19.13 13.27
N GLY A 557 10.60 -19.92 13.83
CA GLY A 557 10.34 -20.00 15.27
C GLY A 557 9.06 -20.77 15.57
N THR A 558 8.82 -20.99 16.85
CA THR A 558 7.61 -21.62 17.40
C THR A 558 6.35 -20.81 17.07
N LEU A 559 5.19 -21.45 17.22
CA LEU A 559 3.90 -20.80 17.05
C LEU A 559 3.73 -19.64 18.05
N GLN A 560 4.16 -19.86 19.29
CA GLN A 560 4.10 -18.85 20.33
C GLN A 560 4.92 -17.61 19.97
N GLU A 561 6.17 -17.80 19.53
CA GLU A 561 7.04 -16.70 19.09
C GLU A 561 6.45 -15.95 17.89
N PHE A 562 5.89 -16.68 16.90
CA PHE A 562 5.21 -16.07 15.77
C PHE A 562 4.07 -15.16 16.23
N LEU A 563 3.15 -15.66 17.07
CA LEU A 563 1.98 -14.91 17.53
C LEU A 563 2.39 -13.68 18.37
N ALA A 564 3.33 -13.85 19.29
CA ALA A 564 3.81 -12.77 20.16
C ALA A 564 4.54 -11.65 19.38
N SER A 565 5.25 -12.00 18.30
CA SER A 565 6.03 -11.05 17.51
C SER A 565 5.20 -9.92 16.88
N TRP A 566 3.89 -10.12 16.69
CA TRP A 566 2.97 -9.09 16.17
C TRP A 566 2.55 -8.05 17.22
N PHE A 567 2.90 -8.24 18.49
CA PHE A 567 2.44 -7.40 19.61
C PHE A 567 3.60 -6.85 20.46
N VAL A 568 4.81 -6.75 19.89
CA VAL A 568 6.00 -6.23 20.59
C VAL A 568 5.80 -4.80 21.08
N GLU A 569 5.07 -3.97 20.33
CA GLU A 569 4.75 -2.58 20.69
C GLU A 569 3.47 -2.45 21.55
N GLY A 570 2.89 -3.57 21.98
CA GLY A 570 1.58 -3.62 22.60
C GLY A 570 0.45 -3.79 21.59
N GLY A 571 -0.76 -4.01 22.10
CA GLY A 571 -1.98 -4.16 21.30
C GLY A 571 -2.79 -2.87 21.26
N ILE A 572 -3.43 -2.58 20.12
CA ILE A 572 -4.35 -1.45 19.96
C ILE A 572 -5.77 -1.94 20.28
N PRO A 573 -6.50 -1.33 21.24
CA PRO A 573 -7.88 -1.71 21.51
C PRO A 573 -8.76 -1.71 20.25
N ASP A 574 -9.47 -2.82 20.01
CA ASP A 574 -10.35 -2.98 18.86
C ASP A 574 -11.72 -2.31 19.14
N PRO A 575 -12.15 -1.31 18.36
CA PRO A 575 -13.44 -0.65 18.58
C PRO A 575 -14.64 -1.47 18.08
N GLY A 576 -14.40 -2.61 17.41
CA GLY A 576 -15.40 -3.53 16.86
C GLY A 576 -15.68 -4.74 17.75
N THR A 577 -15.54 -4.58 19.07
CA THR A 577 -16.02 -5.57 20.05
C THR A 577 -17.46 -5.25 20.46
N ALA A 578 -18.20 -6.26 20.93
CA ALA A 578 -19.48 -5.98 21.59
C ALA A 578 -19.22 -5.02 22.78
N PRO A 579 -20.05 -3.98 23.00
CA PRO A 579 -19.96 -3.23 24.24
C PRO A 579 -20.17 -4.19 25.40
N ALA A 580 -19.38 -4.05 26.48
CA ALA A 580 -19.59 -4.81 27.69
C ALA A 580 -21.06 -4.64 28.12
N ALA A 581 -21.77 -5.75 28.34
CA ALA A 581 -23.10 -5.71 28.92
C ALA A 581 -22.99 -4.93 30.24
N LYS A 582 -23.69 -3.78 30.33
CA LYS A 582 -23.75 -2.97 31.55
C LYS A 582 -24.49 -3.69 32.65
#